data_AF-A0A8J4QB42-F1
#
_entry.id   AF-A0A8J4QB42-F1
#
_cell.length_a   1.000
_cell.length_b   1.000
_cell.length_c   1.000
_cell.angle_alpha   90.00
_cell.angle_beta   90.00
_cell.angle_gamma   90.00
#
_symmetry.space_group_name_H-M   'P 1'
#
loop_
_entity.id
_entity.type
_entity.pdbx_description
1 polymer ?
#
loop_
_entity_poly.entity_id
_entity_poly.type
_entity_poly.pdbx_seq_one_letter_code
_entity_poly.pdbx_strand_id
1 'polypeptide(L)'
;MSLSMFSSIAELTCRGVMKRAQRGLFGGKEILFGNNVSFSNKRTRRHWKPNVQMKTYHSDILETNLRVKVTCHTMRCIDKAGSFDNYILKTKEKNLDSELGSDLKVAMKKVMKEKAFTILAQEEATTVATTAATTQSTTVESN
;
A
#
# COMPACT_ATOMS: atom_id res chain seq x y z
N MET A 1 10.22 -34.72 10.21
CA MET A 1 9.16 -33.84 10.74
C MET A 1 8.95 -32.72 9.73
N SER A 2 7.80 -32.75 9.08
CA SER A 2 7.48 -32.02 7.85
C SER A 2 7.24 -30.53 8.08
N LEU A 3 8.25 -29.71 7.82
CA LEU A 3 8.11 -28.27 7.61
C LEU A 3 7.76 -27.99 6.13
N SER A 4 6.57 -28.40 5.71
CA SER A 4 6.03 -28.02 4.39
C SER A 4 4.52 -27.76 4.41
N MET A 5 3.94 -27.47 5.58
CA MET A 5 2.50 -27.24 5.75
C MET A 5 2.10 -25.75 5.80
N PHE A 6 3.07 -24.82 5.80
CA PHE A 6 2.78 -23.37 5.82
C PHE A 6 2.74 -22.70 4.44
N SER A 7 3.07 -23.44 3.36
CA SER A 7 2.95 -22.92 1.98
C SER A 7 1.53 -22.98 1.42
N SER A 8 0.60 -23.71 2.06
CA SER A 8 -0.68 -24.08 1.44
C SER A 8 -1.90 -23.28 1.94
N ILE A 9 -1.83 -22.63 3.11
CA ILE A 9 -2.96 -21.81 3.61
C ILE A 9 -3.07 -20.46 2.89
N ALA A 10 -1.95 -19.95 2.33
CA ALA A 10 -1.95 -18.73 1.52
C ALA A 10 -2.60 -18.91 0.14
N GLU A 11 -2.75 -20.15 -0.36
CA GLU A 11 -3.42 -20.42 -1.65
C GLU A 11 -4.95 -20.50 -1.53
N LEU A 12 -5.50 -20.59 -0.31
CA LEU A 12 -6.94 -20.85 -0.09
C LEU A 12 -7.83 -19.60 0.03
N THR A 13 -7.31 -18.41 -0.24
CA THR A 13 -8.12 -17.18 -0.33
C THR A 13 -8.05 -16.51 -1.70
N CYS A 14 -7.72 -17.26 -2.76
CA CYS A 14 -7.96 -16.77 -4.11
C CYS A 14 -9.48 -16.64 -4.34
N ARG A 15 -10.02 -15.49 -3.92
CA ARG A 15 -11.17 -14.86 -4.59
C ARG A 15 -10.92 -14.99 -6.08
N GLY A 16 -11.97 -15.24 -6.89
CA GLY A 16 -11.91 -15.42 -8.35
C GLY A 16 -11.41 -14.21 -9.16
N VAL A 17 -10.46 -13.47 -8.61
CA VAL A 17 -9.74 -12.34 -9.16
C VAL A 17 -8.66 -12.86 -10.10
N MET A 18 -8.47 -12.20 -11.23
CA MET A 18 -7.46 -12.59 -12.21
C MET A 18 -6.04 -12.56 -11.61
N LYS A 19 -5.20 -13.58 -11.91
CA LYS A 19 -3.78 -13.63 -11.48
C LYS A 19 -2.98 -12.38 -11.86
N ARG A 20 -3.37 -11.70 -12.94
CA ARG A 20 -2.76 -10.43 -13.37
C ARG A 20 -3.03 -9.27 -12.41
N ALA A 21 -4.21 -9.24 -11.79
CA ALA A 21 -4.60 -8.21 -10.84
C ALA A 21 -3.91 -8.39 -9.49
N GLN A 22 -3.61 -9.63 -9.08
CA GLN A 22 -2.85 -9.89 -7.86
C GLN A 22 -1.43 -9.31 -7.90
N ARG A 23 -0.79 -9.35 -9.08
CA ARG A 23 0.56 -8.81 -9.32
C ARG A 23 0.59 -7.30 -9.59
N GLY A 24 -0.55 -6.62 -9.60
CA GLY A 24 -0.66 -5.21 -9.94
C GLY A 24 -1.69 -4.50 -9.06
N LEU A 25 -2.02 -3.26 -9.40
CA LEU A 25 -3.04 -2.49 -8.68
C LEU A 25 -4.21 -2.19 -9.62
N PHE A 26 -5.29 -2.96 -9.45
CA PHE A 26 -6.48 -2.87 -10.30
C PHE A 26 -7.67 -2.20 -9.60
N GLY A 27 -7.61 -2.05 -8.26
CA GLY A 27 -8.65 -1.36 -7.49
C GLY A 27 -10.04 -1.98 -7.69
N GLY A 28 -10.12 -3.31 -7.64
CA GLY A 28 -11.36 -4.07 -7.85
C GLY A 28 -11.87 -4.10 -9.31
N LYS A 29 -11.09 -3.62 -10.29
CA LYS A 29 -11.47 -3.71 -11.71
C LYS A 29 -11.11 -5.08 -12.28
N GLU A 30 -12.12 -5.75 -12.81
CA GLU A 30 -11.99 -7.07 -13.41
C GLU A 30 -12.32 -7.11 -14.90
N ILE A 31 -12.04 -8.25 -15.54
CA ILE A 31 -12.48 -8.52 -16.91
C ILE A 31 -13.97 -8.80 -16.85
N LEU A 32 -14.75 -8.02 -17.58
CA LEU A 32 -16.19 -8.27 -17.71
C LEU A 32 -16.42 -9.21 -18.87
N PHE A 33 -17.30 -10.20 -18.66
CA PHE A 33 -17.73 -11.14 -19.69
C PHE A 33 -19.18 -10.84 -20.08
N GLY A 34 -19.48 -10.97 -21.36
CA GLY A 34 -20.85 -10.79 -21.85
C GLY A 34 -20.97 -11.14 -23.32
N ASN A 35 -21.98 -10.58 -23.98
CA ASN A 35 -22.29 -10.90 -25.36
C ASN A 35 -22.35 -9.63 -26.22
N ASN A 36 -22.00 -9.75 -27.50
CA ASN A 36 -22.46 -8.83 -28.52
C ASN A 36 -23.86 -9.27 -28.97
N VAL A 37 -24.79 -8.32 -29.13
CA VAL A 37 -26.17 -8.59 -29.53
C VAL A 37 -26.41 -7.92 -30.88
N SER A 38 -26.75 -8.71 -31.89
CA SER A 38 -27.12 -8.16 -33.21
C SER A 38 -28.56 -7.64 -33.22
N PHE A 39 -28.93 -6.91 -34.27
CA PHE A 39 -30.32 -6.49 -34.53
C PHE A 39 -31.30 -7.68 -34.54
N SER A 40 -30.85 -8.83 -35.07
CA SER A 40 -31.61 -10.09 -35.05
C SER A 40 -31.50 -10.86 -33.72
N ASN A 41 -31.07 -10.20 -32.64
CA ASN A 41 -30.84 -10.79 -31.31
C ASN A 41 -29.89 -12.00 -31.25
N LYS A 42 -29.01 -12.17 -32.24
CA LYS A 42 -27.96 -13.20 -32.16
C LYS A 42 -26.91 -12.77 -31.15
N ARG A 43 -26.55 -13.67 -30.22
CA ARG A 43 -25.62 -13.40 -29.12
C ARG A 43 -24.28 -14.08 -29.36
N THR A 44 -23.21 -13.31 -29.52
CA THR A 44 -21.83 -13.83 -29.63
C THR A 44 -21.02 -13.47 -28.39
N ARG A 45 -20.22 -14.40 -27.86
CA ARG A 45 -19.45 -14.16 -26.62
C ARG A 45 -18.38 -13.10 -26.85
N ARG A 46 -18.22 -12.16 -25.90
CA ARG A 46 -17.15 -11.16 -25.86
C ARG A 46 -16.70 -10.88 -24.44
N HIS A 47 -15.55 -10.22 -24.30
CA HIS A 47 -15.04 -9.76 -23.02
C HIS A 47 -14.54 -8.32 -23.13
N TRP A 48 -14.58 -7.58 -22.02
CA TRP A 48 -14.06 -6.21 -21.91
C TRP A 48 -12.92 -6.19 -20.90
N LYS A 49 -11.76 -5.71 -21.34
CA LYS A 49 -10.56 -5.63 -20.50
C LYS A 49 -10.47 -4.23 -19.86
N PRO A 50 -10.02 -4.12 -18.61
CA PRO A 50 -9.69 -2.82 -18.03
C PRO A 50 -8.47 -2.19 -18.75
N ASN A 51 -8.41 -0.87 -18.77
CA ASN A 51 -7.26 -0.14 -19.32
C ASN A 51 -6.11 -0.13 -18.29
N VAL A 52 -5.05 -0.90 -18.58
CA VAL A 52 -3.90 -1.10 -17.68
C VAL A 52 -2.65 -0.46 -18.29
N GLN A 53 -1.96 0.32 -17.48
CA GLN A 53 -0.75 1.06 -17.85
C GLN A 53 0.40 0.67 -16.90
N MET A 54 1.62 0.61 -17.43
CA MET A 54 2.83 0.46 -16.60
C MET A 54 3.28 1.86 -16.15
N LYS A 55 3.35 2.10 -14.84
CA LYS A 55 3.86 3.36 -14.29
C LYS A 55 4.82 3.12 -13.15
N THR A 56 5.72 4.07 -12.94
CA THR A 56 6.64 4.09 -11.82
C THR A 56 6.15 5.13 -10.81
N TYR A 57 6.04 4.74 -9.54
CA TYR A 57 5.72 5.63 -8.43
C TYR A 57 6.88 5.64 -7.44
N HIS A 58 7.19 6.81 -6.90
CA HIS A 58 8.13 6.94 -5.79
C HIS A 58 7.37 6.72 -4.48
N SER A 59 7.95 5.93 -3.57
CA SER A 59 7.46 5.75 -2.21
C SER A 59 8.39 6.45 -1.24
N ASP A 60 7.88 7.42 -0.49
CA ASP A 60 8.64 8.16 0.51
C ASP A 60 8.89 7.30 1.75
N ILE A 61 7.98 6.38 2.07
CA ILE A 61 8.11 5.51 3.23
C ILE A 61 9.22 4.49 3.01
N LEU A 62 9.25 3.88 1.82
CA LEU A 62 10.21 2.83 1.44
C LEU A 62 11.47 3.36 0.74
N GLU A 63 11.52 4.67 0.44
CA GLU A 63 12.62 5.36 -0.25
C GLU A 63 13.01 4.69 -1.58
N THR A 64 12.04 4.03 -2.23
CA THR A 64 12.27 3.20 -3.41
C THR A 64 11.27 3.53 -4.52
N ASN A 65 11.72 3.43 -5.77
CA ASN A 65 10.88 3.56 -6.96
C ASN A 65 10.23 2.22 -7.32
N LEU A 66 8.90 2.19 -7.37
CA LEU A 66 8.12 0.98 -7.65
C LEU A 66 7.49 1.06 -9.04
N ARG A 67 7.84 0.11 -9.91
CA ARG A 67 7.25 -0.02 -11.25
C ARG A 67 6.09 -1.03 -11.22
N VAL A 68 4.86 -0.55 -11.32
CA VAL A 68 3.64 -1.34 -11.10
C VAL A 68 2.66 -1.25 -12.29
N LYS A 69 1.91 -2.32 -12.55
CA LYS A 69 0.75 -2.33 -13.46
C LYS A 69 -0.44 -1.69 -12.78
N VAL A 70 -0.94 -0.59 -13.31
CA VAL A 70 -2.02 0.18 -12.69
C VAL A 70 -3.14 0.43 -13.69
N THR A 71 -4.39 0.30 -13.25
CA THR A 71 -5.57 0.64 -14.06
C THR A 71 -5.81 2.15 -14.07
N CYS A 72 -6.39 2.73 -15.14
CA CYS A 72 -6.71 4.16 -15.17
C CYS A 72 -7.60 4.63 -14.01
N HIS A 73 -8.51 3.78 -13.56
CA HIS A 73 -9.31 4.05 -12.36
C HIS A 73 -8.42 4.24 -11.12
N THR A 74 -7.48 3.32 -10.90
CA THR A 74 -6.55 3.37 -9.78
C THR A 74 -5.61 4.56 -9.85
N MET A 75 -5.14 4.93 -11.06
CA MET A 75 -4.35 6.16 -11.25
C MET A 75 -5.11 7.38 -10.73
N ARG A 76 -6.38 7.54 -11.13
CA ARG A 76 -7.24 8.63 -10.65
C ARG A 76 -7.47 8.59 -9.13
N CYS A 77 -7.54 7.39 -8.54
CA CYS A 77 -7.66 7.24 -7.08
C CYS A 77 -6.36 7.62 -6.35
N ILE A 78 -5.20 7.32 -6.92
CA ILE A 78 -3.89 7.74 -6.41
C ILE A 78 -3.81 9.27 -6.45
N ASP A 79 -4.16 9.89 -7.57
CA ASP A 79 -4.17 11.35 -7.72
C ASP A 79 -5.11 12.01 -6.69
N LYS A 80 -6.29 11.42 -6.46
CA LYS A 80 -7.23 11.88 -5.42
C LYS A 80 -6.69 11.72 -3.99
N ALA A 81 -5.87 10.71 -3.74
CA ALA A 81 -5.19 10.54 -2.46
C ALA A 81 -3.98 11.47 -2.31
N GLY A 82 -3.45 12.02 -3.40
CA GLY A 82 -2.29 12.92 -3.44
C GLY A 82 -0.95 12.19 -3.53
N SER A 83 -0.84 10.96 -3.01
CA SER A 83 0.38 10.15 -3.13
C SER A 83 0.08 8.65 -3.24
N PHE A 84 1.05 7.90 -3.76
CA PHE A 84 0.97 6.44 -3.90
C PHE A 84 0.86 5.75 -2.53
N ASP A 85 1.69 6.18 -1.58
CA ASP A 85 1.73 5.63 -0.23
C ASP A 85 0.41 5.91 0.52
N ASN A 86 -0.12 7.13 0.39
CA ASN A 86 -1.39 7.48 1.01
C ASN A 86 -2.54 6.64 0.44
N TYR A 87 -2.53 6.37 -0.87
CA TYR A 87 -3.51 5.48 -1.49
C TYR A 87 -3.49 4.08 -0.86
N ILE A 88 -2.31 3.47 -0.68
CA ILE A 88 -2.17 2.12 -0.11
C ILE A 88 -2.60 2.09 1.36
N LEU A 89 -2.18 3.08 2.15
CA LEU A 89 -2.49 3.15 3.57
C LEU A 89 -3.99 3.39 3.81
N LYS A 90 -4.57 4.37 3.10
CA LYS A 90 -5.97 4.78 3.26
C LYS A 90 -6.98 3.77 2.70
N THR A 91 -6.62 3.06 1.63
CA THR A 91 -7.53 2.12 0.97
C THR A 91 -7.74 0.88 1.84
N LYS A 92 -9.01 0.46 1.99
CA LYS A 92 -9.36 -0.79 2.68
C LYS A 92 -8.85 -1.99 1.89
N GLU A 93 -8.41 -3.05 2.56
CA GLU A 93 -7.86 -4.25 1.92
C GLU A 93 -8.83 -4.88 0.91
N LYS A 94 -10.14 -4.84 1.22
CA LYS A 94 -11.22 -5.29 0.32
C LYS A 94 -11.35 -4.49 -0.98
N ASN A 95 -10.83 -3.28 -1.08
CA ASN A 95 -10.89 -2.47 -2.30
C ASN A 95 -9.57 -2.52 -3.08
N LEU A 96 -8.49 -2.89 -2.40
CA LEU A 96 -7.18 -3.07 -3.02
C LEU A 96 -7.18 -4.36 -3.85
N ASP A 97 -7.75 -5.44 -3.29
CA ASP A 97 -7.96 -6.75 -3.94
C ASP A 97 -6.74 -7.24 -4.74
N SER A 98 -5.54 -7.04 -4.18
CA SER A 98 -4.27 -7.42 -4.79
C SER A 98 -3.26 -7.85 -3.72
N GLU A 99 -2.63 -9.01 -3.92
CA GLU A 99 -1.50 -9.51 -3.13
C GLU A 99 -0.37 -8.47 -3.02
N LEU A 100 0.07 -7.92 -4.16
CA LEU A 100 1.10 -6.88 -4.17
C LEU A 100 0.73 -5.69 -3.27
N GLY A 101 -0.52 -5.25 -3.34
CA GLY A 101 -1.00 -4.15 -2.53
C GLY A 101 -1.04 -4.46 -1.03
N SER A 102 -1.47 -5.67 -0.64
CA SER A 102 -1.45 -6.09 0.76
C SER A 102 -0.03 -6.17 1.29
N ASP A 103 0.89 -6.71 0.49
CA ASP A 103 2.30 -6.86 0.85
C ASP A 103 2.96 -5.49 1.06
N LEU A 104 2.73 -4.54 0.14
CA LEU A 104 3.19 -3.17 0.27
C LEU A 104 2.64 -2.50 1.54
N LYS A 105 1.36 -2.72 1.85
CA LYS A 105 0.75 -2.17 3.05
C LYS A 105 1.37 -2.72 4.33
N VAL A 106 1.69 -4.01 4.37
CA VAL A 106 2.38 -4.63 5.49
C VAL A 106 3.81 -4.09 5.62
N ALA A 107 4.54 -4.00 4.51
CA ALA A 107 5.90 -3.47 4.47
C ALA A 107 5.96 -2.01 4.95
N MET A 108 5.08 -1.14 4.46
CA MET A 108 5.01 0.27 4.88
C MET A 108 4.70 0.38 6.38
N LYS A 109 3.73 -0.39 6.89
CA LYS A 109 3.41 -0.41 8.33
C LYS A 109 4.60 -0.86 9.18
N LYS A 110 5.40 -1.81 8.70
CA LYS A 110 6.60 -2.27 9.39
C LYS A 110 7.65 -1.16 9.46
N VAL A 111 7.96 -0.52 8.32
CA VAL A 111 8.92 0.59 8.26
C VAL A 111 8.47 1.77 9.12
N MET A 112 7.17 2.12 9.10
CA MET A 112 6.64 3.18 9.96
C MET A 112 6.82 2.88 11.45
N LYS A 113 6.63 1.62 11.87
CA LYS A 113 6.87 1.21 13.27
C LYS A 113 8.33 1.32 13.66
N GLU A 114 9.24 0.88 12.78
CA GLU A 114 10.68 0.98 12.99
C GLU A 114 11.13 2.44 13.10
N LYS A 115 10.70 3.29 12.15
CA LYS A 115 10.95 4.75 12.17
C LYS A 115 10.41 5.40 13.45
N ALA A 116 9.20 5.03 13.88
CA ALA A 116 8.61 5.52 15.12
C ALA A 116 9.42 5.10 16.36
N PHE A 117 9.88 3.84 16.42
CA PHE A 117 10.73 3.36 17.53
C PHE A 117 12.05 4.14 17.61
N THR A 118 12.68 4.42 16.47
CA THR A 118 13.91 5.22 16.42
C THR A 118 13.68 6.65 16.91
N ILE A 119 12.56 7.28 16.55
CA ILE A 119 12.22 8.64 16.99
C ILE A 119 12.03 8.67 18.51
N LEU A 120 11.27 7.74 19.07
CA LEU A 120 11.04 7.66 20.52
C LEU A 120 12.35 7.49 21.31
N ALA A 121 13.27 6.67 20.80
CA ALA A 121 14.60 6.51 21.41
C ALA A 121 15.46 7.79 21.36
N GLN A 122 15.26 8.66 20.37
CA GLN A 122 15.95 9.94 20.26
C GLN A 122 15.36 11.01 21.20
N GLU A 123 14.06 10.95 21.48
CA GLU A 123 13.36 11.84 22.41
C GLU A 123 13.73 11.55 23.89
N GLU A 124 13.94 10.27 24.23
CA GLU A 124 14.45 9.88 25.56
C GLU A 124 15.90 10.36 25.79
N ALA A 125 16.75 10.35 24.75
CA ALA A 125 18.13 10.81 24.84
C ALA A 125 18.25 12.34 24.99
N THR A 126 17.31 13.11 24.43
CA THR A 126 17.32 14.58 24.48
C THR A 126 16.71 15.15 25.76
N THR A 127 15.71 14.49 26.36
CA THR A 127 15.11 14.91 27.64
C THR A 127 16.07 14.79 28.84
N VAL A 128 16.99 13.81 28.83
CA VAL A 128 18.06 13.71 29.85
C VAL A 128 19.07 14.86 29.72
N ALA A 129 19.36 15.33 28.49
CA ALA A 129 20.27 16.45 28.25
C ALA A 129 19.68 17.82 28.64
N THR A 130 18.36 18.04 28.46
CA THR A 130 17.70 19.29 28.84
C THR A 130 17.47 19.42 30.35
N THR A 131 17.30 18.30 31.07
CA THR A 131 17.14 18.32 32.54
C THR A 131 18.45 18.70 33.26
N ALA A 132 19.61 18.41 32.67
CA ALA A 132 20.93 18.79 33.20
C ALA A 132 21.28 20.28 32.99
N ALA A 133 20.62 20.99 32.07
CA ALA A 133 20.91 22.39 31.74
C ALA A 133 20.16 23.43 32.61
N THR A 134 19.10 23.03 33.34
CA THR A 134 18.27 23.98 34.13
C THR A 134 18.86 24.33 35.51
N THR A 135 19.84 23.57 36.03
CA THR A 135 20.39 23.78 37.40
C THR A 135 21.45 24.90 37.50
N GLN A 136 21.81 25.60 36.43
CA GLN A 136 22.91 26.59 36.43
C GLN A 136 22.48 28.09 36.44
N SER A 137 21.18 28.43 36.48
CA SER A 137 20.73 29.84 36.37
C SER A 137 20.14 30.48 37.64
N THR A 138 20.12 29.80 38.79
CA THR A 138 19.71 30.41 40.08
C THR A 138 20.88 30.53 41.06
N THR A 139 21.93 31.26 40.65
CA THR A 139 22.85 31.90 41.60
C THR A 139 23.25 33.24 40.99
N VAL A 140 23.24 34.29 41.80
CA VAL A 140 23.56 35.69 41.46
C VAL A 140 22.37 36.53 40.99
N GLU A 141 21.63 37.06 41.97
CA GLU A 141 21.34 38.50 42.06
C GLU A 141 21.03 38.84 43.53
N SER A 142 22.09 39.07 44.31
CA SER A 142 22.04 39.74 45.61
C SER A 142 22.80 41.05 45.49
N ASN A 143 22.09 42.17 45.52
CA ASN A 143 22.52 43.48 46.04
C ASN A 143 21.30 44.37 46.25
#